data_AF-A0A952THH5-F1
#
_entry.id   AF-A0A952THH5-F1
#
_cell.length_a   1.000
_cell.length_b   1.000
_cell.length_c   1.000
_cell.angle_alpha   90.00
_cell.angle_beta   90.00
_cell.angle_gamma   90.00
#
_symmetry.space_group_name_H-M   'P 1'
#
loop_
_entity.id
_entity.type
_entity.pdbx_description
1 polymer ?
#
loop_
_entity_poly.entity_id
_entity_poly.type
_entity_poly.pdbx_seq_one_letter_code
_entity_poly.pdbx_strand_id
1 'polypeptide(L)'
;MISKFLLPMATALLASTAQAAYFQADLPAANANAAIGTQLIIAGKGLEVGDQWLRAAHTQALLFKDKSSSGPIRVIGAIENSRTLSMLANWGYKNVKVFEQTFTGSRLNDLFKKTGRIASMDWIGHNGAVLGFVLEDYSNRYFLDDARALSSIAGQMTADSYVRVMGCNTGWNLAPAMAKALRVPVAGTFTFADIQKLHETKEWFYHDEGRYPGGKFLKRNELSYVTPINCEADGGCLRLKPVHIAYQGKHGNYGGTVPFIKYFCGDVGSADCSRRMAISLLQFASTASFASLPTEAQFQEILADHFCPGVKDMAKRQACRQSIRDHVSGNRSLAKTFTTSSGHTLSCTMKSCEVKMDCSGGSCIMVGTGKPGTSTIFVDELNAYIQGFRSLR
;
A
#
# COMPACT_ATOMS: atom_id res chain seq x y z
N MET A 1 65.48 -23.51 -37.49
CA MET A 1 64.57 -22.38 -37.77
C MET A 1 63.25 -22.95 -38.28
N ILE A 2 62.17 -22.72 -37.54
CA ILE A 2 60.79 -22.43 -37.97
C ILE A 2 59.89 -22.70 -36.74
N SER A 3 59.13 -21.66 -36.44
CA SER A 3 58.56 -21.30 -35.14
C SER A 3 57.31 -22.10 -34.77
N LYS A 4 57.24 -22.58 -33.53
CA LYS A 4 55.99 -23.07 -32.91
C LYS A 4 55.19 -21.86 -32.42
N PHE A 5 54.13 -21.50 -33.12
CA PHE A 5 53.12 -20.56 -32.64
C PHE A 5 52.22 -21.26 -31.60
N LEU A 6 52.48 -20.97 -30.32
CA LEU A 6 51.53 -21.21 -29.23
C LEU A 6 50.54 -20.04 -29.21
N LEU A 7 49.29 -20.26 -29.61
CA LEU A 7 48.20 -19.32 -29.35
C LEU A 7 47.90 -19.32 -27.85
N PRO A 8 47.88 -18.17 -27.16
CA PRO A 8 47.30 -18.08 -25.85
C PRO A 8 45.76 -18.16 -26.01
N MET A 9 45.16 -19.21 -25.46
CA MET A 9 43.72 -19.24 -25.17
C MET A 9 43.45 -18.14 -24.15
N ALA A 10 43.03 -16.97 -24.62
CA ALA A 10 42.47 -15.93 -23.77
C ALA A 10 41.12 -16.43 -23.24
N THR A 11 41.12 -16.98 -22.02
CA THR A 11 39.91 -17.20 -21.23
C THR A 11 39.34 -15.81 -20.93
N ALA A 12 38.41 -15.35 -21.77
CA ALA A 12 37.57 -14.21 -21.44
C ALA A 12 36.74 -14.61 -20.21
N LEU A 13 37.21 -14.21 -19.03
CA LEU A 13 36.37 -14.06 -17.86
C LEU A 13 35.28 -13.06 -18.25
N LEU A 14 34.14 -13.57 -18.68
CA LEU A 14 32.89 -12.83 -18.72
C LEU A 14 32.62 -12.41 -17.28
N ALA A 15 33.06 -11.20 -16.92
CA ALA A 15 32.60 -10.53 -15.73
C ALA A 15 31.07 -10.44 -15.88
N SER A 16 30.38 -11.31 -15.17
CA SER A 16 28.97 -11.15 -14.85
C SER A 16 28.87 -9.77 -14.20
N THR A 17 28.47 -8.77 -14.97
CA THR A 17 28.06 -7.49 -14.41
C THR A 17 26.83 -7.83 -13.57
N ALA A 18 27.01 -7.92 -12.26
CA ALA A 18 25.92 -8.20 -11.34
C ALA A 18 24.81 -7.19 -11.63
N GLN A 19 23.67 -7.68 -12.11
CA GLN A 19 22.55 -6.82 -12.43
C GLN A 19 22.12 -6.15 -11.13
N ALA A 20 22.01 -4.83 -11.13
CA ALA A 20 21.64 -4.12 -9.93
C ALA A 20 20.30 -4.60 -9.36
N ALA A 21 20.24 -4.78 -8.04
CA ALA A 21 19.13 -5.45 -7.37
C ALA A 21 18.04 -4.47 -6.91
N TYR A 22 18.43 -3.29 -6.40
CA TYR A 22 17.49 -2.28 -5.91
C TYR A 22 18.02 -0.85 -6.05
N PHE A 23 17.13 0.11 -5.82
CA PHE A 23 17.43 1.54 -5.87
C PHE A 23 16.85 2.30 -4.67
N GLN A 24 17.40 3.49 -4.45
CA GLN A 24 16.78 4.57 -3.66
C GLN A 24 16.73 5.81 -4.54
N ALA A 25 15.59 6.48 -4.61
CA ALA A 25 15.40 7.69 -5.40
C ALA A 25 14.51 8.69 -4.67
N ASP A 26 14.80 9.98 -4.84
CA ASP A 26 14.00 11.06 -4.26
C ASP A 26 13.13 11.69 -5.34
N LEU A 27 11.86 11.95 -5.04
CA LEU A 27 10.98 12.72 -5.93
C LEU A 27 10.94 14.17 -5.43
N PRO A 28 11.48 15.15 -6.19
CA PRO A 28 11.44 16.53 -5.77
C PRO A 28 10.00 17.05 -5.66
N ALA A 29 9.68 17.65 -4.51
CA ALA A 29 8.45 18.39 -4.28
C ALA A 29 8.82 19.83 -3.88
N ALA A 30 8.36 20.81 -4.67
CA ALA A 30 8.76 22.22 -4.52
C ALA A 30 8.41 22.79 -3.14
N ASN A 31 7.34 22.27 -2.51
CA ASN A 31 6.84 22.70 -1.22
C ASN A 31 7.20 21.71 -0.09
N ALA A 32 8.22 20.85 -0.29
CA ALA A 32 8.60 19.87 0.71
C ALA A 32 9.09 20.53 2.01
N ASN A 33 8.41 20.26 3.12
CA ASN A 33 8.81 20.74 4.43
C ASN A 33 9.55 19.65 5.22
N ALA A 34 10.86 19.84 5.42
CA ALA A 34 11.70 18.89 6.16
C ALA A 34 11.22 18.67 7.62
N ALA A 35 10.51 19.63 8.22
CA ALA A 35 9.97 19.51 9.57
C ALA A 35 8.84 18.47 9.70
N ILE A 36 8.22 18.07 8.59
CA ILE A 36 7.15 17.05 8.57
C ILE A 36 7.75 15.65 8.68
N GLY A 37 8.96 15.44 8.17
CA GLY A 37 9.62 14.15 8.04
C GLY A 37 9.46 13.54 6.64
N THR A 38 10.30 12.55 6.33
CA THR A 38 10.32 11.88 5.03
C THR A 38 9.10 10.98 4.85
N GLN A 39 8.48 11.07 3.68
CA GLN A 39 7.49 10.12 3.17
C GLN A 39 8.25 8.97 2.49
N LEU A 40 8.29 7.80 3.12
CA LEU A 40 8.97 6.62 2.59
C LEU A 40 7.97 5.76 1.81
N ILE A 41 8.32 5.40 0.58
CA ILE A 41 7.54 4.47 -0.24
C ILE A 41 8.44 3.29 -0.59
N ILE A 42 7.99 2.09 -0.25
CA ILE A 42 8.67 0.83 -0.49
C ILE A 42 7.93 0.09 -1.60
N ALA A 43 8.59 -0.10 -2.75
CA ALA A 43 8.06 -0.87 -3.87
C ALA A 43 8.73 -2.25 -3.93
N GLY A 44 7.97 -3.30 -3.65
CA GLY A 44 8.44 -4.67 -3.85
C GLY A 44 8.56 -5.01 -5.34
N LYS A 45 9.37 -6.01 -5.69
CA LYS A 45 9.46 -6.51 -7.07
C LYS A 45 8.11 -7.06 -7.53
N GLY A 46 7.73 -6.73 -8.75
CA GLY A 46 6.50 -7.15 -9.40
C GLY A 46 6.45 -8.61 -9.78
N LEU A 47 7.60 -9.17 -10.18
CA LEU A 47 7.70 -10.56 -10.63
C LEU A 47 6.70 -10.80 -11.78
N GLU A 48 5.62 -11.54 -11.54
CA GLU A 48 4.61 -11.84 -12.54
C GLU A 48 3.80 -10.61 -13.01
N VAL A 49 3.76 -9.52 -12.25
CA VAL A 49 3.02 -8.30 -12.63
C VAL A 49 3.91 -7.20 -13.20
N GLY A 50 5.23 -7.42 -13.31
CA GLY A 50 6.18 -6.46 -13.86
C GLY A 50 6.20 -5.12 -13.11
N ASP A 51 6.25 -4.01 -13.82
CA ASP A 51 6.49 -2.68 -13.21
C ASP A 51 5.26 -2.07 -12.50
N GLN A 52 4.15 -2.82 -12.36
CA GLN A 52 2.89 -2.31 -11.84
C GLN A 52 2.98 -1.82 -10.39
N TRP A 53 3.72 -2.53 -9.52
CA TRP A 53 3.94 -2.08 -8.13
C TRP A 53 4.72 -0.78 -8.07
N LEU A 54 5.76 -0.64 -8.90
CA LEU A 54 6.53 0.59 -8.99
C LEU A 54 5.68 1.75 -9.53
N ARG A 55 4.79 1.50 -10.50
CA ARG A 55 3.86 2.51 -11.02
C ARG A 55 2.83 2.94 -9.97
N ALA A 56 2.31 2.00 -9.17
CA ALA A 56 1.41 2.33 -8.06
C ALA A 56 2.14 3.08 -6.94
N ALA A 57 3.39 2.73 -6.64
CA ALA A 57 4.27 3.49 -5.75
C ALA A 57 4.52 4.90 -6.28
N HIS A 58 4.70 5.07 -7.59
CA HIS A 58 4.84 6.38 -8.18
C HIS A 58 3.55 7.21 -8.07
N THR A 59 2.37 6.62 -8.27
CA THR A 59 1.08 7.29 -7.99
C THR A 59 1.04 7.84 -6.56
N GLN A 60 1.46 7.04 -5.58
CA GLN A 60 1.53 7.49 -4.19
C GLN A 60 2.51 8.64 -4.00
N ALA A 61 3.68 8.58 -4.64
CA ALA A 61 4.68 9.65 -4.60
C ALA A 61 4.15 10.95 -5.21
N LEU A 62 3.41 10.87 -6.32
CA LEU A 62 2.78 12.03 -6.95
C LEU A 62 1.72 12.67 -6.06
N LEU A 63 0.94 11.88 -5.31
CA LEU A 63 -0.01 12.45 -4.34
C LEU A 63 0.71 13.26 -3.28
N PHE A 64 1.77 12.72 -2.68
CA PHE A 64 2.57 13.47 -1.72
C PHE A 64 3.12 14.75 -2.34
N LYS A 65 3.60 14.69 -3.59
CA LYS A 65 4.13 15.86 -4.30
C LYS A 65 3.07 16.94 -4.55
N ASP A 66 1.83 16.55 -4.83
CA ASP A 66 0.71 17.46 -5.11
C ASP A 66 0.16 18.15 -3.84
N LYS A 67 0.39 17.58 -2.65
CA LYS A 67 -0.01 18.22 -1.39
C LYS A 67 0.99 19.30 -0.95
N SER A 68 0.46 20.48 -0.61
CA SER A 68 1.22 21.66 -0.17
C SER A 68 1.99 21.47 1.15
N SER A 69 1.69 20.41 1.92
CA SER A 69 2.27 20.10 3.22
C SER A 69 2.90 18.70 3.29
N SER A 70 3.53 18.23 2.21
CA SER A 70 4.34 16.99 2.29
C SER A 70 5.76 17.28 2.77
N GLY A 71 6.41 16.28 3.35
CA GLY A 71 7.85 16.29 3.58
C GLY A 71 8.60 15.70 2.39
N PRO A 72 9.94 15.53 2.48
CA PRO A 72 10.74 14.91 1.44
C PRO A 72 10.19 13.54 1.04
N ILE A 73 10.13 13.23 -0.26
CA ILE A 73 9.56 11.98 -0.77
C ILE A 73 10.69 11.08 -1.26
N ARG A 74 10.74 9.85 -0.73
CA ARG A 74 11.75 8.86 -1.10
C ARG A 74 11.11 7.54 -1.44
N VAL A 75 11.48 7.00 -2.60
CA VAL A 75 11.12 5.66 -3.05
C VAL A 75 12.32 4.74 -2.92
N ILE A 76 12.11 3.57 -2.31
CA ILE A 76 13.08 2.47 -2.24
C ILE A 76 12.40 1.27 -2.89
N GLY A 77 13.05 0.62 -3.84
CA GLY A 77 12.43 -0.54 -4.49
C GLY A 77 13.40 -1.38 -5.29
N ALA A 78 12.98 -2.61 -5.60
CA ALA A 78 13.75 -3.50 -6.46
C ALA A 78 13.81 -2.98 -7.90
N ILE A 79 14.89 -3.32 -8.60
CA ILE A 79 14.98 -3.11 -10.04
C ILE A 79 14.22 -4.25 -10.72
N GLU A 80 13.10 -3.89 -11.33
CA GLU A 80 12.21 -4.84 -12.02
C GLU A 80 12.88 -5.39 -13.28
N ASN A 81 13.41 -4.48 -14.10
CA ASN A 81 14.03 -4.78 -15.39
C ASN A 81 14.90 -3.61 -15.86
N SER A 82 15.49 -3.73 -17.05
CA SER A 82 16.37 -2.71 -17.63
C SER A 82 15.71 -1.34 -17.84
N ARG A 83 14.37 -1.25 -17.85
CA ARG A 83 13.63 0.02 -18.01
C ARG A 83 13.38 0.75 -16.69
N THR A 84 13.63 0.14 -15.54
CA THR A 84 13.31 0.77 -14.25
C THR A 84 14.00 2.13 -14.08
N LEU A 85 15.29 2.22 -14.41
CA LEU A 85 16.04 3.48 -14.26
C LEU A 85 15.60 4.55 -15.25
N SER A 86 15.25 4.19 -16.48
CA SER A 86 14.71 5.15 -17.45
C SER A 86 13.31 5.63 -17.07
N MET A 87 12.48 4.77 -16.49
CA MET A 87 11.18 5.18 -15.92
C MET A 87 11.36 6.20 -14.80
N LEU A 88 12.25 5.95 -13.84
CA LEU A 88 12.54 6.90 -12.76
C LEU A 88 13.05 8.24 -13.29
N ALA A 89 13.95 8.22 -14.29
CA ALA A 89 14.45 9.42 -14.92
C ALA A 89 13.34 10.21 -15.64
N ASN A 90 12.47 9.53 -16.40
CA ASN A 90 11.34 10.14 -17.10
C ASN A 90 10.33 10.75 -16.13
N TRP A 91 10.09 10.12 -14.98
CA TRP A 91 9.24 10.64 -13.91
C TRP A 91 9.89 11.75 -13.08
N GLY A 92 11.13 12.13 -13.41
CA GLY A 92 11.82 13.26 -12.80
C GLY A 92 12.41 12.99 -11.42
N TYR A 93 12.61 11.72 -11.04
CA TYR A 93 13.32 11.38 -9.81
C TYR A 93 14.77 11.87 -9.86
N LYS A 94 15.30 12.23 -8.70
CA LYS A 94 16.67 12.70 -8.48
C LYS A 94 17.35 11.84 -7.43
N ASN A 95 18.67 12.05 -7.25
CA ASN A 95 19.50 11.32 -6.28
C ASN A 95 19.35 9.80 -6.39
N VAL A 96 19.19 9.29 -7.61
CA VAL A 96 18.98 7.85 -7.85
C VAL A 96 20.28 7.12 -7.50
N LYS A 97 20.23 6.35 -6.41
CA LYS A 97 21.30 5.46 -5.98
C LYS A 97 20.90 4.03 -6.33
N VAL A 98 21.80 3.31 -6.95
CA VAL A 98 21.60 1.93 -7.39
C VAL A 98 22.54 1.03 -6.60
N PHE A 99 22.06 -0.14 -6.19
CA PHE A 99 22.78 -1.07 -5.34
C PHE A 99 22.79 -2.45 -6.01
N GLU A 100 23.99 -3.02 -6.18
CA GLU A 100 24.19 -4.32 -6.84
C GLU A 100 23.95 -5.53 -5.94
N GLN A 101 23.71 -5.29 -4.66
CA GLN A 101 23.56 -6.37 -3.71
C GLN A 101 22.09 -6.66 -3.44
N THR A 102 21.78 -7.92 -3.13
CA THR A 102 20.43 -8.41 -2.85
C THR A 102 19.66 -7.52 -1.87
N PHE A 103 18.42 -7.19 -2.19
CA PHE A 103 17.53 -6.35 -1.41
C PHE A 103 16.83 -7.18 -0.32
N THR A 104 17.42 -7.20 0.87
CA THR A 104 16.94 -7.95 2.03
C THR A 104 16.27 -7.04 3.06
N GLY A 105 15.48 -7.63 3.98
CA GLY A 105 14.84 -6.89 5.05
C GLY A 105 15.82 -6.17 5.98
N SER A 106 16.95 -6.79 6.33
CA SER A 106 18.02 -6.14 7.09
C SER A 106 18.57 -4.89 6.39
N ARG A 107 18.80 -4.95 5.07
CA ARG A 107 19.29 -3.79 4.31
C ARG A 107 18.27 -2.67 4.27
N LEU A 108 17.00 -3.02 4.09
CA LEU A 108 15.92 -2.05 4.14
C LEU A 108 15.82 -1.39 5.52
N ASN A 109 15.95 -2.16 6.60
CA ASN A 109 16.01 -1.62 7.96
C ASN A 109 17.22 -0.68 8.17
N ASP A 110 18.38 -0.97 7.58
CA ASP A 110 19.53 -0.07 7.64
C ASP A 110 19.33 1.23 6.86
N LEU A 111 18.56 1.20 5.77
CA LEU A 111 18.13 2.42 5.07
C LEU A 111 17.16 3.24 5.93
N PHE A 112 16.25 2.59 6.66
CA PHE A 112 15.35 3.28 7.58
C PHE A 112 16.10 3.94 8.72
N LYS A 113 17.06 3.25 9.36
CA LYS A 113 17.89 3.84 10.43
C LYS A 113 18.64 5.11 10.00
N LYS A 114 19.01 5.19 8.71
CA LYS A 114 19.68 6.35 8.09
C LYS A 114 18.71 7.44 7.64
N THR A 115 17.42 7.16 7.66
CA THR A 115 16.39 8.17 7.44
C THR A 115 16.25 8.97 8.74
N GLY A 116 16.09 10.30 8.62
CA GLY A 116 15.92 11.17 9.78
C GLY A 116 14.54 10.97 10.40
N ARG A 117 13.71 12.02 10.37
CA ARG A 117 12.30 11.90 10.81
C ARG A 117 11.47 11.22 9.73
N ILE A 118 10.56 10.32 10.10
CA ILE A 118 9.71 9.55 9.18
C ILE A 118 8.25 9.96 9.38
N ALA A 119 7.64 10.51 8.33
CA ALA A 119 6.26 10.97 8.34
C ALA A 119 5.27 9.88 7.90
N SER A 120 5.66 9.00 6.98
CA SER A 120 4.89 7.80 6.68
C SER A 120 5.77 6.73 6.05
N MET A 121 5.25 5.50 6.04
CA MET A 121 5.81 4.41 5.26
C MET A 121 4.70 3.72 4.47
N ASP A 122 4.81 3.71 3.15
CA ASP A 122 3.87 3.05 2.24
C ASP A 122 4.53 1.89 1.52
N TRP A 123 4.09 0.66 1.82
CA TRP A 123 4.61 -0.55 1.19
C TRP A 123 3.62 -1.01 0.14
N ILE A 124 4.10 -1.25 -1.08
CA ILE A 124 3.28 -1.61 -2.24
C ILE A 124 3.92 -2.81 -2.93
N GLY A 125 3.27 -3.97 -2.90
CA GLY A 125 3.78 -5.16 -3.55
C GLY A 125 3.16 -6.46 -3.08
N HIS A 126 3.83 -7.56 -3.41
CA HIS A 126 3.40 -8.91 -3.04
C HIS A 126 3.64 -9.20 -1.56
N ASN A 127 2.73 -9.96 -0.95
CA ASN A 127 2.90 -10.45 0.41
C ASN A 127 2.18 -11.80 0.59
N GLY A 128 2.76 -12.66 1.44
CA GLY A 128 2.08 -13.83 1.97
C GLY A 128 1.92 -13.70 3.49
N ALA A 129 0.82 -14.19 4.06
CA ALA A 129 0.51 -14.01 5.48
C ALA A 129 1.67 -14.44 6.41
N VAL A 130 2.32 -15.57 6.09
CA VAL A 130 3.46 -16.12 6.85
C VAL A 130 4.81 -15.88 6.19
N LEU A 131 4.83 -15.65 4.88
CA LEU A 131 6.07 -15.51 4.11
C LEU A 131 6.63 -14.08 4.15
N GLY A 132 5.80 -13.09 4.53
CA GLY A 132 6.19 -11.69 4.51
C GLY A 132 6.14 -11.05 3.13
N PHE A 133 6.62 -9.82 3.07
CA PHE A 133 6.49 -8.92 1.93
C PHE A 133 7.65 -9.11 0.96
N VAL A 134 7.38 -9.30 -0.33
CA VAL A 134 8.42 -9.52 -1.34
C VAL A 134 9.21 -8.24 -1.58
N LEU A 135 10.54 -8.30 -1.42
CA LEU A 135 11.42 -7.19 -1.73
C LEU A 135 11.99 -7.35 -3.13
N GLU A 136 12.74 -8.42 -3.37
CA GLU A 136 13.38 -8.70 -4.65
C GLU A 136 12.87 -9.97 -5.32
N ASP A 137 12.62 -11.04 -4.59
CA ASP A 137 12.11 -12.28 -5.15
C ASP A 137 11.37 -13.10 -4.08
N TYR A 138 10.93 -14.31 -4.44
CA TYR A 138 10.16 -15.13 -3.50
C TYR A 138 10.96 -15.65 -2.30
N SER A 139 12.29 -15.57 -2.32
CA SER A 139 13.21 -15.91 -1.23
C SER A 139 13.67 -14.66 -0.45
N ASN A 140 13.82 -13.53 -1.15
CA ASN A 140 14.27 -12.25 -0.61
C ASN A 140 13.08 -11.37 -0.23
N ARG A 141 12.62 -11.56 1.01
CA ARG A 141 11.44 -10.91 1.58
C ARG A 141 11.78 -10.08 2.81
N TYR A 142 10.83 -9.24 3.19
CA TYR A 142 10.76 -8.59 4.49
C TYR A 142 9.91 -9.48 5.41
N PHE A 143 10.58 -10.18 6.32
CA PHE A 143 9.98 -11.16 7.19
C PHE A 143 9.46 -10.54 8.49
N LEU A 144 8.79 -11.35 9.30
CA LEU A 144 8.25 -10.92 10.60
C LEU A 144 9.35 -10.46 11.57
N ASP A 145 10.53 -11.09 11.54
CA ASP A 145 11.65 -10.69 12.39
C ASP A 145 12.27 -9.36 11.94
N ASP A 146 12.29 -9.07 10.63
CA ASP A 146 12.68 -7.75 10.14
C ASP A 146 11.72 -6.67 10.67
N ALA A 147 10.41 -6.95 10.69
CA ALA A 147 9.41 -6.02 11.21
C ALA A 147 9.58 -5.74 12.71
N ARG A 148 10.00 -6.73 13.51
CA ARG A 148 10.28 -6.54 14.94
C ARG A 148 11.49 -5.63 15.17
N ALA A 149 12.47 -5.68 14.27
CA ALA A 149 13.66 -4.83 14.33
C ALA A 149 13.35 -3.34 14.08
N LEU A 150 12.16 -2.98 13.58
CA LEU A 150 11.72 -1.59 13.44
C LEU A 150 11.58 -0.85 14.78
N SER A 151 11.57 -1.56 15.91
CA SER A 151 11.62 -0.93 17.24
C SER A 151 12.82 0.01 17.41
N SER A 152 13.94 -0.24 16.71
CA SER A 152 15.11 0.64 16.76
C SER A 152 14.88 2.02 16.11
N ILE A 153 13.86 2.18 15.26
CA ILE A 153 13.54 3.44 14.59
C ILE A 153 12.22 4.06 15.10
N ALA A 154 11.58 3.49 16.12
CA ALA A 154 10.31 4.02 16.63
C ALA A 154 10.41 5.51 17.03
N GLY A 155 11.56 5.94 17.57
CA GLY A 155 11.82 7.34 17.92
C GLY A 155 12.01 8.29 16.72
N GLN A 156 12.12 7.76 15.50
CA GLN A 156 12.20 8.55 14.26
C GLN A 156 10.81 8.89 13.70
N MET A 157 9.79 8.14 14.11
CA MET A 157 8.40 8.32 13.66
C MET A 157 7.83 9.63 14.19
N THR A 158 7.23 10.45 13.32
CA THR A 158 6.67 11.74 13.75
C THR A 158 5.33 11.59 14.48
N ALA A 159 4.87 12.68 15.11
CA ALA A 159 3.61 12.70 15.86
C ALA A 159 2.38 12.35 15.00
N ASP A 160 2.47 12.52 13.68
CA ASP A 160 1.36 12.25 12.75
C ASP A 160 1.60 11.02 11.90
N SER A 161 2.65 10.27 12.20
CA SER A 161 3.09 9.21 11.31
C SER A 161 2.18 7.99 11.35
N TYR A 162 2.07 7.35 10.19
CA TYR A 162 1.34 6.11 9.96
C TYR A 162 2.13 5.22 9.01
N VAL A 163 1.75 3.95 8.92
CA VAL A 163 2.25 3.02 7.90
C VAL A 163 1.08 2.38 7.17
N ARG A 164 1.19 2.20 5.87
CA ARG A 164 0.27 1.34 5.10
C ARG A 164 1.06 0.22 4.44
N VAL A 165 0.69 -1.01 4.71
CA VAL A 165 1.27 -2.19 4.06
C VAL A 165 0.28 -2.76 3.08
N MET A 166 0.37 -2.29 1.83
CA MET A 166 -0.53 -2.66 0.73
C MET A 166 0.06 -3.84 -0.04
N GLY A 167 -0.59 -4.98 0.13
CA GLY A 167 -0.24 -6.25 -0.48
C GLY A 167 -1.19 -7.32 0.02
N CYS A 168 -1.22 -8.48 -0.62
CA CYS A 168 -2.11 -9.56 -0.20
C CYS A 168 -1.82 -9.98 1.26
N ASN A 169 -2.83 -10.08 2.11
CA ASN A 169 -2.71 -10.71 3.44
C ASN A 169 -1.65 -10.09 4.38
N THR A 170 -1.39 -8.79 4.28
CA THR A 170 -0.42 -8.09 5.15
C THR A 170 -0.94 -7.87 6.57
N GLY A 171 -2.27 -7.89 6.76
CA GLY A 171 -2.96 -7.67 8.02
C GLY A 171 -2.86 -8.83 9.01
N TRP A 172 -2.43 -10.02 8.56
CA TRP A 172 -2.37 -11.21 9.40
C TRP A 172 -1.28 -11.15 10.46
N ASN A 173 -0.04 -10.87 10.03
CA ASN A 173 1.14 -10.90 10.92
C ASN A 173 1.98 -9.63 10.79
N LEU A 174 2.22 -9.18 9.56
CA LEU A 174 3.17 -8.10 9.28
C LEU A 174 2.70 -6.74 9.82
N ALA A 175 1.50 -6.29 9.45
CA ALA A 175 0.97 -5.00 9.90
C ALA A 175 0.83 -4.91 11.44
N PRO A 176 0.27 -5.92 12.16
CA PRO A 176 0.27 -5.92 13.63
C PRO A 176 1.67 -5.84 14.25
N ALA A 177 2.65 -6.57 13.70
CA ALA A 177 4.01 -6.57 14.21
C ALA A 177 4.70 -5.21 14.01
N MET A 178 4.52 -4.60 12.85
CA MET A 178 5.01 -3.24 12.57
C MET A 178 4.34 -2.21 13.49
N ALA A 179 3.04 -2.32 13.75
CA ALA A 179 2.34 -1.40 14.67
C ALA A 179 2.90 -1.44 16.08
N LYS A 180 3.17 -2.65 16.58
CA LYS A 180 3.81 -2.85 17.88
C LYS A 180 5.24 -2.32 17.90
N ALA A 181 6.03 -2.60 16.86
CA ALA A 181 7.44 -2.22 16.81
C ALA A 181 7.62 -0.69 16.68
N LEU A 182 6.89 -0.06 15.76
CA LEU A 182 7.02 1.38 15.47
C LEU A 182 6.23 2.26 16.44
N ARG A 183 5.25 1.69 17.17
CA ARG A 183 4.31 2.44 18.04
C ARG A 183 3.52 3.50 17.27
N VAL A 184 3.06 3.15 16.08
CA VAL A 184 2.21 3.98 15.22
C VAL A 184 1.09 3.14 14.62
N PRO A 185 0.00 3.74 14.12
CA PRO A 185 -1.01 3.00 13.39
C PRO A 185 -0.43 2.41 12.10
N VAL A 186 -0.66 1.10 11.90
CA VAL A 186 -0.24 0.39 10.69
C VAL A 186 -1.42 -0.30 10.03
N ALA A 187 -1.59 -0.02 8.76
CA ALA A 187 -2.62 -0.58 7.92
C ALA A 187 -2.16 -1.86 7.22
N GLY A 188 -3.04 -2.84 7.08
CA GLY A 188 -2.82 -4.07 6.32
C GLY A 188 -4.11 -4.64 5.72
N THR A 189 -3.98 -5.69 4.91
CA THR A 189 -5.11 -6.32 4.21
C THR A 189 -5.29 -7.78 4.64
N PHE A 190 -6.53 -8.28 4.63
CA PHE A 190 -6.87 -9.67 4.96
C PHE A 190 -7.30 -10.48 3.73
N THR A 191 -6.98 -9.98 2.55
CA THR A 191 -7.48 -10.46 1.27
C THR A 191 -6.42 -10.29 0.18
N PHE A 192 -6.78 -10.54 -1.07
CA PHE A 192 -6.02 -10.08 -2.23
C PHE A 192 -5.89 -8.55 -2.19
N ALA A 193 -4.77 -8.03 -2.66
CA ALA A 193 -4.64 -6.64 -3.02
C ALA A 193 -4.34 -6.60 -4.51
N ASP A 194 -5.05 -5.73 -5.23
CA ASP A 194 -5.01 -5.72 -6.68
C ASP A 194 -4.98 -4.31 -7.25
N ILE A 195 -4.41 -4.19 -8.45
CA ILE A 195 -4.25 -2.91 -9.13
C ILE A 195 -5.61 -2.43 -9.63
N GLN A 196 -5.90 -1.20 -9.29
CA GLN A 196 -6.99 -0.45 -9.87
C GLN A 196 -6.47 0.61 -10.82
N LYS A 197 -7.19 0.80 -11.92
CA LYS A 197 -6.95 1.86 -12.89
C LYS A 197 -8.19 2.75 -13.01
N LEU A 198 -7.96 4.04 -13.23
CA LEU A 198 -9.02 5.02 -13.35
C LEU A 198 -9.74 4.86 -14.70
N HIS A 199 -11.07 4.74 -14.67
CA HIS A 199 -11.93 4.52 -15.83
C HIS A 199 -12.68 5.79 -16.26
N GLU A 200 -13.13 5.85 -17.52
CA GLU A 200 -13.86 7.02 -18.07
C GLU A 200 -15.16 7.36 -17.33
N THR A 201 -15.71 6.40 -16.58
CA THR A 201 -16.83 6.61 -15.65
C THR A 201 -16.44 7.37 -14.38
N LYS A 202 -15.21 7.90 -14.31
CA LYS A 202 -14.66 8.66 -13.18
C LYS A 202 -14.60 7.86 -11.87
N GLU A 203 -14.39 6.55 -12.01
CA GLU A 203 -14.30 5.61 -10.89
C GLU A 203 -13.10 4.69 -11.09
N TRP A 204 -12.59 4.15 -9.99
CA TRP A 204 -11.45 3.23 -9.98
C TRP A 204 -11.95 1.78 -9.98
N PHE A 205 -11.46 0.98 -10.93
CA PHE A 205 -11.80 -0.44 -11.06
C PHE A 205 -10.56 -1.30 -11.10
N TYR A 206 -10.68 -2.56 -10.69
CA TYR A 206 -9.65 -3.55 -10.94
C TYR A 206 -9.41 -3.68 -12.44
N HIS A 207 -8.15 -3.66 -12.84
CA HIS A 207 -7.78 -3.56 -14.24
C HIS A 207 -7.84 -4.89 -15.00
N ASP A 208 -8.11 -6.01 -14.33
CA ASP A 208 -8.33 -7.30 -14.98
C ASP A 208 -9.61 -7.31 -15.81
N GLU A 209 -9.55 -8.00 -16.94
CA GLU A 209 -10.69 -8.20 -17.81
C GLU A 209 -11.89 -8.79 -17.04
N GLY A 210 -13.08 -8.26 -17.34
CA GLY A 210 -14.33 -8.67 -16.69
C GLY A 210 -14.62 -7.99 -15.34
N ARG A 211 -13.67 -7.24 -14.76
CA ARG A 211 -13.85 -6.57 -13.45
C ARG A 211 -14.17 -5.09 -13.51
N TYR A 212 -14.22 -4.52 -14.71
CA TYR A 212 -14.63 -3.15 -15.01
C TYR A 212 -15.78 -3.13 -16.04
N PRO A 213 -16.61 -2.06 -16.10
CA PRO A 213 -17.66 -1.92 -17.11
C PRO A 213 -17.07 -1.78 -18.53
N GLY A 214 -17.90 -1.83 -19.57
CA GLY A 214 -17.44 -1.48 -20.91
C GLY A 214 -16.97 -0.01 -20.96
N GLY A 215 -15.98 0.30 -21.80
CA GLY A 215 -15.39 1.63 -21.92
C GLY A 215 -13.87 1.61 -21.95
N LYS A 216 -13.26 2.78 -21.81
CA LYS A 216 -11.80 2.96 -21.79
C LYS A 216 -11.30 3.43 -20.42
N PHE A 217 -10.07 3.06 -20.10
CA PHE A 217 -9.35 3.69 -19.01
C PHE A 217 -8.95 5.12 -19.36
N LEU A 218 -9.02 6.02 -18.39
CA LEU A 218 -8.63 7.40 -18.59
C LEU A 218 -7.14 7.52 -18.88
N LYS A 219 -6.80 8.45 -19.77
CA LYS A 219 -5.42 8.85 -20.07
C LYS A 219 -4.92 10.00 -19.22
N ARG A 220 -5.81 10.62 -18.44
CA ARG A 220 -5.50 11.72 -17.53
C ARG A 220 -6.22 11.51 -16.21
N ASN A 221 -5.53 11.65 -15.09
CA ASN A 221 -6.14 11.63 -13.77
C ASN A 221 -6.44 13.07 -13.32
N GLU A 222 -7.68 13.48 -13.51
CA GLU A 222 -8.23 14.76 -13.06
C GLU A 222 -8.89 14.69 -11.68
N LEU A 223 -9.00 13.49 -11.08
CA LEU A 223 -9.77 13.27 -9.86
C LEU A 223 -8.92 13.27 -8.61
N SER A 224 -7.75 12.64 -8.63
CA SER A 224 -6.95 12.44 -7.41
C SER A 224 -6.00 13.60 -7.09
N TYR A 225 -5.73 14.46 -8.06
CA TYR A 225 -4.73 15.52 -7.98
C TYR A 225 -5.35 16.89 -8.19
N VAL A 226 -4.77 17.92 -7.56
CA VAL A 226 -5.13 19.32 -7.81
C VAL A 226 -4.75 19.71 -9.24
N THR A 227 -3.55 19.29 -9.67
CA THR A 227 -3.11 19.44 -11.06
C THR A 227 -3.29 18.12 -11.80
N PRO A 228 -4.13 18.04 -12.85
CA PRO A 228 -4.39 16.77 -13.51
C PRO A 228 -3.14 16.18 -14.18
N ILE A 229 -2.91 14.88 -13.97
CA ILE A 229 -1.68 14.15 -14.36
C ILE A 229 -1.91 13.30 -15.63
N ASN A 230 -0.93 13.23 -16.55
CA ASN A 230 -1.00 12.33 -17.71
C ASN A 230 -0.63 10.90 -17.33
N CYS A 231 -1.56 9.96 -17.49
CA CYS A 231 -1.40 8.57 -17.08
C CYS A 231 -0.25 7.83 -17.77
N GLU A 232 0.02 8.16 -19.03
CA GLU A 232 1.02 7.47 -19.85
C GLU A 232 2.42 8.07 -19.66
N ALA A 233 2.51 9.40 -19.70
CA ALA A 233 3.79 10.12 -19.58
C ALA A 233 4.27 10.23 -18.13
N ASP A 234 3.36 10.60 -17.22
CA ASP A 234 3.69 10.91 -15.83
C ASP A 234 3.34 9.75 -14.88
N GLY A 235 2.54 8.77 -15.33
CA GLY A 235 1.99 7.74 -14.43
C GLY A 235 0.82 8.26 -13.60
N GLY A 236 0.69 7.85 -12.34
CA GLY A 236 -0.33 8.42 -11.44
C GLY A 236 -1.75 7.88 -11.57
N CYS A 237 -1.96 6.82 -12.38
CA CYS A 237 -3.29 6.27 -12.66
C CYS A 237 -3.44 4.79 -12.28
N LEU A 238 -2.48 4.24 -11.53
CA LEU A 238 -2.57 2.91 -10.92
C LEU A 238 -2.52 3.05 -9.41
N ARG A 239 -3.43 2.39 -8.69
CA ARG A 239 -3.41 2.32 -7.22
C ARG A 239 -3.62 0.89 -6.78
N LEU A 240 -3.14 0.54 -5.60
CA LEU A 240 -3.36 -0.78 -5.00
C LEU A 240 -4.54 -0.73 -4.03
N LYS A 241 -5.49 -1.67 -4.15
CA LYS A 241 -6.65 -1.75 -3.23
C LYS A 241 -6.99 -3.20 -2.86
N PRO A 242 -7.44 -3.48 -1.62
CA PRO A 242 -7.93 -4.80 -1.24
C PRO A 242 -9.15 -5.23 -2.06
N VAL A 243 -9.21 -6.49 -2.48
CA VAL A 243 -10.38 -7.09 -3.10
C VAL A 243 -11.38 -7.53 -2.03
N HIS A 244 -12.67 -7.23 -2.21
CA HIS A 244 -13.71 -7.40 -1.18
C HIS A 244 -14.25 -8.84 -1.08
N ILE A 245 -13.38 -9.83 -1.24
CA ILE A 245 -13.69 -11.26 -1.12
C ILE A 245 -12.70 -11.92 -0.16
N ALA A 246 -12.92 -13.18 0.21
CA ALA A 246 -11.92 -13.93 0.96
C ALA A 246 -10.79 -14.37 0.04
N TYR A 247 -9.56 -14.38 0.54
CA TYR A 247 -8.41 -14.82 -0.23
C TYR A 247 -8.43 -16.34 -0.43
N GLN A 248 -8.27 -16.75 -1.69
CA GLN A 248 -8.18 -18.14 -2.11
C GLN A 248 -7.14 -18.24 -3.23
N GLY A 249 -5.88 -18.45 -2.89
CA GLY A 249 -4.79 -18.38 -3.86
C GLY A 249 -3.56 -19.18 -3.47
N LYS A 250 -2.45 -18.91 -4.15
CA LYS A 250 -1.17 -19.63 -4.01
C LYS A 250 -0.68 -19.76 -2.56
N HIS A 251 -1.01 -18.80 -1.70
CA HIS A 251 -0.55 -18.77 -0.31
C HIS A 251 -1.55 -19.35 0.69
N GLY A 252 -2.67 -19.90 0.23
CA GLY A 252 -3.65 -20.54 1.10
C GLY A 252 -5.10 -20.16 0.82
N ASN A 253 -5.98 -20.66 1.68
CA ASN A 253 -7.39 -20.31 1.71
C ASN A 253 -7.74 -19.84 3.11
N TYR A 254 -7.95 -18.53 3.24
CA TYR A 254 -8.13 -17.94 4.56
C TYR A 254 -9.58 -17.92 5.02
N GLY A 255 -10.60 -18.33 4.24
CA GLY A 255 -11.98 -18.55 4.69
C GLY A 255 -12.80 -17.33 5.20
N GLY A 256 -12.15 -16.34 5.82
CA GLY A 256 -12.70 -15.07 6.28
C GLY A 256 -11.89 -13.88 5.78
N THR A 257 -12.50 -12.69 5.84
CA THR A 257 -11.90 -11.47 5.27
C THR A 257 -12.24 -10.22 6.08
N VAL A 258 -11.48 -9.16 5.83
CA VAL A 258 -11.84 -7.78 6.15
C VAL A 258 -11.79 -7.04 4.81
N PRO A 259 -12.93 -6.57 4.25
CA PRO A 259 -13.01 -6.12 2.87
C PRO A 259 -12.50 -4.68 2.67
N PHE A 260 -11.56 -4.23 3.49
CA PHE A 260 -10.97 -2.89 3.43
C PHE A 260 -9.56 -2.91 4.04
N ILE A 261 -8.83 -1.80 3.93
CA ILE A 261 -7.51 -1.68 4.56
C ILE A 261 -7.73 -1.49 6.07
N LYS A 262 -7.31 -2.47 6.86
CA LYS A 262 -7.49 -2.49 8.31
C LYS A 262 -6.28 -1.94 9.04
N TYR A 263 -6.47 -1.05 10.00
CA TYR A 263 -5.48 -0.53 10.92
C TYR A 263 -5.34 -1.34 12.21
N PHE A 264 -4.09 -1.36 12.67
CA PHE A 264 -3.69 -1.77 14.01
C PHE A 264 -3.04 -0.56 14.68
N CYS A 265 -3.62 -0.09 15.78
CA CYS A 265 -3.18 1.14 16.45
C CYS A 265 -1.89 0.97 17.27
N GLY A 266 -1.37 -0.25 17.40
CA GLY A 266 -0.26 -0.55 18.31
C GLY A 266 -0.61 -0.12 19.75
N ASP A 267 0.30 0.61 20.37
CA ASP A 267 0.13 1.16 21.74
C ASP A 267 -0.38 2.62 21.75
N VAL A 268 -0.82 3.15 20.60
CA VAL A 268 -1.34 4.52 20.48
C VAL A 268 -2.78 4.60 21.00
N GLY A 269 -3.13 5.69 21.68
CA GLY A 269 -4.49 5.95 22.15
C GLY A 269 -5.49 6.04 20.98
N SER A 270 -6.76 5.68 21.24
CA SER A 270 -7.79 5.58 20.19
C SER A 270 -8.00 6.87 19.41
N ALA A 271 -8.06 8.02 20.09
CA ALA A 271 -8.24 9.32 19.45
C ALA A 271 -7.08 9.67 18.50
N ASP A 272 -5.83 9.46 18.94
CA ASP A 272 -4.65 9.73 18.13
C ASP A 272 -4.52 8.72 16.97
N CYS A 273 -4.90 7.47 17.19
CA CYS A 273 -4.98 6.48 16.11
C CYS A 273 -6.00 6.89 15.03
N SER A 274 -7.23 7.22 15.43
CA SER A 274 -8.28 7.72 14.53
C SER A 274 -7.80 8.93 13.71
N ARG A 275 -7.17 9.91 14.38
CA ARG A 275 -6.62 11.11 13.72
C ARG A 275 -5.59 10.76 12.65
N ARG A 276 -4.62 9.90 12.96
CA ARG A 276 -3.58 9.45 12.02
C ARG A 276 -4.13 8.57 10.88
N MET A 277 -5.16 7.76 11.15
CA MET A 277 -5.91 7.05 10.11
C MET A 277 -6.52 8.04 9.11
N ALA A 278 -7.21 9.08 9.60
CA ALA A 278 -7.76 10.12 8.75
C ALA A 278 -6.69 10.83 7.93
N ILE A 279 -5.54 11.22 8.53
CA ILE A 279 -4.40 11.79 7.81
C ILE A 279 -3.94 10.85 6.68
N SER A 280 -3.82 9.55 6.95
CA SER A 280 -3.41 8.57 5.95
C SER A 280 -4.40 8.44 4.79
N LEU A 281 -5.70 8.49 5.08
CA LEU A 281 -6.74 8.46 4.06
C LEU A 281 -6.70 9.69 3.14
N LEU A 282 -6.32 10.86 3.66
CA LEU A 282 -6.10 12.05 2.86
C LEU A 282 -4.90 11.92 1.90
N GLN A 283 -4.08 10.89 2.05
CA GLN A 283 -2.95 10.57 1.17
C GLN A 283 -3.26 9.36 0.27
N PHE A 284 -4.53 9.03 0.06
CA PHE A 284 -4.97 7.96 -0.83
C PHE A 284 -5.40 8.52 -2.20
N ALA A 285 -5.01 7.87 -3.31
CA ALA A 285 -5.45 8.24 -4.65
C ALA A 285 -6.94 7.94 -4.77
N SER A 286 -7.80 8.94 -4.54
CA SER A 286 -9.26 8.75 -4.50
C SER A 286 -9.98 9.33 -5.72
N THR A 287 -11.31 9.34 -5.71
CA THR A 287 -12.16 10.05 -6.69
C THR A 287 -12.30 11.55 -6.42
N ALA A 288 -11.58 12.13 -5.44
CA ALA A 288 -11.63 13.55 -5.13
C ALA A 288 -10.23 14.12 -4.84
N SER A 289 -10.00 15.36 -5.27
CA SER A 289 -8.79 16.13 -5.03
C SER A 289 -9.07 17.35 -4.16
N PHE A 290 -8.02 17.84 -3.51
CA PHE A 290 -8.06 18.95 -2.58
C PHE A 290 -6.65 19.51 -2.39
N ALA A 291 -6.54 20.84 -2.34
CA ALA A 291 -5.29 21.56 -2.11
C ALA A 291 -4.98 21.79 -0.62
N SER A 292 -6.02 21.80 0.20
CA SER A 292 -6.00 21.98 1.66
C SER A 292 -6.86 20.91 2.33
N LEU A 293 -7.03 20.96 3.66
CA LEU A 293 -7.94 20.05 4.37
C LEU A 293 -9.32 20.02 3.68
N PRO A 294 -9.85 18.84 3.28
CA PRO A 294 -11.08 18.77 2.50
C PRO A 294 -12.32 19.19 3.30
N THR A 295 -13.40 19.48 2.58
CA THR A 295 -14.75 19.63 3.17
C THR A 295 -15.28 18.26 3.63
N GLU A 296 -16.40 18.25 4.38
CA GLU A 296 -16.94 16.98 4.90
C GLU A 296 -17.53 16.16 3.76
N ALA A 297 -18.16 16.81 2.78
CA ALA A 297 -18.63 16.17 1.56
C ALA A 297 -17.47 15.56 0.75
N GLN A 298 -16.34 16.26 0.62
CA GLN A 298 -15.16 15.70 -0.05
C GLN A 298 -14.61 14.49 0.72
N PHE A 299 -14.50 14.60 2.05
CA PHE A 299 -14.05 13.48 2.89
C PHE A 299 -14.99 12.27 2.80
N GLN A 300 -16.31 12.49 2.74
CA GLN A 300 -17.30 11.45 2.53
C GLN A 300 -17.06 10.68 1.22
N GLU A 301 -16.76 11.36 0.13
CA GLU A 301 -16.47 10.72 -1.16
C GLU A 301 -15.15 9.93 -1.13
N ILE A 302 -14.12 10.46 -0.47
CA ILE A 302 -12.84 9.77 -0.28
C ILE A 302 -13.05 8.49 0.56
N LEU A 303 -13.81 8.60 1.65
CA LEU A 303 -14.09 7.51 2.57
C LEU A 303 -14.95 6.42 1.90
N ALA A 304 -15.97 6.82 1.15
CA ALA A 304 -16.78 5.91 0.37
C ALA A 304 -15.95 5.15 -0.68
N ASP A 305 -15.09 5.86 -1.43
CA ASP A 305 -14.18 5.23 -2.38
C ASP A 305 -13.15 4.31 -1.69
N HIS A 306 -12.75 4.60 -0.45
CA HIS A 306 -11.85 3.73 0.31
C HIS A 306 -12.53 2.42 0.75
N PHE A 307 -13.75 2.49 1.29
CA PHE A 307 -14.46 1.35 1.88
C PHE A 307 -15.36 0.56 0.92
N CYS A 308 -15.65 1.07 -0.29
CA CYS A 308 -16.54 0.41 -1.24
C CYS A 308 -15.81 -0.36 -2.35
N PRO A 309 -16.35 -1.50 -2.81
CA PRO A 309 -15.68 -2.35 -3.77
C PRO A 309 -15.50 -1.73 -5.16
N GLY A 310 -14.34 -2.02 -5.76
CA GLY A 310 -13.94 -1.74 -7.14
C GLY A 310 -14.69 -2.51 -8.23
N VAL A 311 -15.97 -2.84 -8.05
CA VAL A 311 -16.68 -3.84 -8.88
C VAL A 311 -17.36 -3.25 -10.12
N LYS A 312 -17.42 -4.05 -11.18
CA LYS A 312 -18.12 -3.76 -12.46
C LYS A 312 -19.60 -3.41 -12.28
N ASP A 313 -20.27 -4.03 -11.30
CA ASP A 313 -21.67 -3.72 -10.99
C ASP A 313 -21.78 -2.34 -10.34
N MET A 314 -22.16 -1.36 -11.17
CA MET A 314 -22.30 0.04 -10.77
C MET A 314 -23.41 0.25 -9.75
N ALA A 315 -24.50 -0.52 -9.81
CA ALA A 315 -25.59 -0.41 -8.84
C ALA A 315 -25.11 -0.86 -7.45
N LYS A 316 -24.42 -2.00 -7.37
CA LYS A 316 -23.82 -2.49 -6.12
C LYS A 316 -22.78 -1.51 -5.57
N ARG A 317 -21.94 -0.95 -6.43
CA ARG A 317 -20.94 0.07 -6.02
C ARG A 317 -21.63 1.32 -5.46
N GLN A 318 -22.60 1.88 -6.18
CA GLN A 318 -23.27 3.12 -5.76
C GLN A 318 -24.13 2.91 -4.50
N ALA A 319 -24.77 1.75 -4.34
CA ALA A 319 -25.48 1.42 -3.10
C ALA A 319 -24.55 1.42 -1.88
N CYS A 320 -23.34 0.86 -2.02
CA CYS A 320 -22.33 0.93 -0.96
C CYS A 320 -21.93 2.38 -0.66
N ARG A 321 -21.58 3.16 -1.70
CA ARG A 321 -21.12 4.55 -1.52
C ARG A 321 -22.20 5.39 -0.85
N GLN A 322 -23.45 5.24 -1.29
CA GLN A 322 -24.58 5.94 -0.72
C GLN A 322 -24.78 5.59 0.76
N SER A 323 -24.69 4.31 1.12
CA SER A 323 -24.84 3.86 2.52
C SER A 323 -23.77 4.49 3.43
N ILE A 324 -22.54 4.64 2.94
CA ILE A 324 -21.47 5.33 3.68
C ILE A 324 -21.75 6.83 3.78
N ARG A 325 -22.16 7.48 2.69
CA ARG A 325 -22.50 8.91 2.71
C ARG A 325 -23.60 9.23 3.69
N ASP A 326 -24.70 8.47 3.65
CA ASP A 326 -25.84 8.63 4.54
C ASP A 326 -25.45 8.42 6.02
N HIS A 327 -24.49 7.53 6.28
CA HIS A 327 -23.97 7.31 7.63
C HIS A 327 -23.16 8.48 8.14
N VAL A 328 -22.23 8.98 7.33
CA VAL A 328 -21.35 10.07 7.73
C VAL A 328 -22.14 11.38 7.89
N SER A 329 -23.15 11.61 7.04
CA SER A 329 -24.02 12.79 7.12
C SER A 329 -25.05 12.73 8.26
N GLY A 330 -25.23 11.57 8.90
CA GLY A 330 -26.24 11.36 9.93
C GLY A 330 -27.66 11.12 9.40
N ASN A 331 -27.85 11.04 8.08
CA ASN A 331 -29.15 10.76 7.47
C ASN A 331 -29.65 9.34 7.80
N ARG A 332 -28.73 8.36 7.85
CA ARG A 332 -29.06 6.97 8.19
C ARG A 332 -27.86 6.26 8.79
N SER A 333 -28.02 5.70 9.98
CA SER A 333 -26.96 4.88 10.58
C SER A 333 -26.81 3.52 9.91
N LEU A 334 -25.57 3.08 9.68
CA LEU A 334 -25.28 1.70 9.30
C LEU A 334 -25.57 0.76 10.48
N ALA A 335 -26.09 -0.42 10.18
CA ALA A 335 -26.16 -1.49 11.17
C ALA A 335 -24.75 -1.86 11.65
N LYS A 336 -24.56 -2.12 12.94
CA LYS A 336 -23.22 -2.42 13.52
C LYS A 336 -22.49 -3.55 12.81
N THR A 337 -23.22 -4.52 12.26
CA THR A 337 -22.68 -5.70 11.54
C THR A 337 -22.62 -5.52 10.02
N PHE A 338 -22.80 -4.30 9.52
CA PHE A 338 -22.72 -4.01 8.09
C PHE A 338 -21.35 -4.43 7.53
N THR A 339 -21.35 -5.03 6.34
CA THR A 339 -20.14 -5.42 5.60
C THR A 339 -20.41 -5.39 4.11
N THR A 340 -19.37 -5.12 3.32
CA THR A 340 -19.43 -5.18 1.85
C THR A 340 -18.94 -6.51 1.29
N SER A 341 -18.48 -7.42 2.17
CA SER A 341 -18.05 -8.76 1.77
C SER A 341 -19.24 -9.71 1.61
N SER A 342 -19.15 -10.62 0.65
CA SER A 342 -20.12 -11.70 0.45
C SER A 342 -19.83 -12.95 1.29
N GLY A 343 -18.86 -12.89 2.23
CA GLY A 343 -18.43 -14.03 3.05
C GLY A 343 -18.33 -13.69 4.54
N HIS A 344 -17.64 -14.56 5.28
CA HIS A 344 -17.41 -14.38 6.70
C HIS A 344 -16.46 -13.18 6.94
N THR A 345 -16.96 -12.14 7.63
CA THR A 345 -16.10 -11.04 8.08
C THR A 345 -15.43 -11.41 9.39
N LEU A 346 -14.11 -11.26 9.48
CA LEU A 346 -13.34 -11.58 10.68
C LEU A 346 -13.76 -10.72 11.87
N SER A 347 -13.82 -11.34 13.06
CA SER A 347 -13.93 -10.63 14.33
C SER A 347 -12.59 -9.97 14.65
N CYS A 348 -12.55 -8.64 14.59
CA CYS A 348 -11.35 -7.87 14.81
C CYS A 348 -11.63 -6.64 15.66
N THR A 349 -10.58 -6.14 16.31
CA THR A 349 -10.53 -4.86 16.99
C THR A 349 -9.43 -3.99 16.33
N MET A 350 -9.25 -2.76 16.82
CA MET A 350 -8.11 -1.92 16.44
C MET A 350 -6.75 -2.44 16.91
N LYS A 351 -6.69 -3.52 17.69
CA LYS A 351 -5.45 -4.10 18.23
C LYS A 351 -5.11 -5.48 17.65
N SER A 352 -6.11 -6.28 17.33
CA SER A 352 -5.93 -7.68 16.94
C SER A 352 -7.13 -8.22 16.17
N CYS A 353 -7.00 -9.42 15.61
CA CYS A 353 -8.09 -10.20 15.03
C CYS A 353 -8.14 -11.59 15.68
N GLU A 354 -9.35 -12.11 15.89
CA GLU A 354 -9.57 -13.44 16.45
C GLU A 354 -9.51 -14.49 15.33
N VAL A 355 -8.33 -15.10 15.16
CA VAL A 355 -8.09 -16.06 14.08
C VAL A 355 -7.20 -17.21 14.52
N LYS A 356 -7.49 -18.41 14.02
CA LYS A 356 -6.60 -19.57 14.08
C LYS A 356 -6.28 -20.03 12.66
N MET A 357 -4.99 -20.01 12.31
CA MET A 357 -4.47 -20.53 11.05
C MET A 357 -3.70 -21.81 11.31
N ASP A 358 -3.88 -22.80 10.44
CA ASP A 358 -2.99 -23.95 10.32
C ASP A 358 -2.20 -23.81 9.01
N CYS A 359 -0.87 -23.78 9.13
CA CYS A 359 0.05 -23.65 8.01
C CYS A 359 0.98 -24.87 7.88
N SER A 360 0.68 -25.98 8.56
CA SER A 360 1.54 -27.17 8.61
C SER A 360 1.72 -27.85 7.24
N GLY A 361 0.79 -27.66 6.30
CA GLY A 361 0.81 -28.27 4.95
C GLY A 361 1.49 -27.44 3.86
N GLY A 362 2.31 -26.44 4.19
CA GLY A 362 2.97 -25.56 3.19
C GLY A 362 2.04 -24.53 2.52
N SER A 363 0.75 -24.58 2.83
CA SER A 363 -0.24 -23.53 2.57
C SER A 363 -1.02 -23.28 3.86
N CYS A 364 -1.50 -22.05 4.06
CA CYS A 364 -2.24 -21.71 5.26
C CYS A 364 -3.74 -21.85 5.02
N ILE A 365 -4.41 -22.56 5.92
CA ILE A 365 -5.87 -22.64 5.99
C ILE A 365 -6.35 -22.07 7.31
N MET A 366 -7.51 -21.42 7.28
CA MET A 366 -8.17 -21.00 8.50
C MET A 366 -8.90 -22.19 9.12
N VAL A 367 -8.57 -22.50 10.38
CA VAL A 367 -9.13 -23.65 11.12
C VAL A 367 -10.10 -23.24 12.23
N GLY A 368 -10.26 -21.93 12.46
CA GLY A 368 -11.25 -21.42 13.40
C GLY A 368 -11.44 -19.91 13.27
N THR A 369 -12.70 -19.49 13.34
CA THR A 369 -13.12 -18.09 13.38
C THR A 369 -13.89 -17.79 14.65
N GLY A 370 -13.92 -16.51 15.03
CA GLY A 370 -15.00 -15.99 15.87
C GLY A 370 -16.39 -16.24 15.24
N LYS A 371 -17.46 -16.07 16.01
CA LYS A 371 -18.83 -16.37 15.57
C LYS A 371 -19.21 -15.59 14.28
N PRO A 372 -19.62 -16.26 13.18
CA PRO A 372 -20.06 -15.60 11.94
C PRO A 372 -21.14 -14.55 12.17
N GLY A 373 -21.09 -13.46 11.39
CA GLY A 373 -22.13 -12.42 11.36
C GLY A 373 -22.15 -11.46 12.56
N THR A 374 -21.17 -11.53 13.46
CA THR A 374 -21.10 -10.66 14.66
C THR A 374 -20.05 -9.56 14.57
N SER A 375 -19.22 -9.55 13.53
CA SER A 375 -18.12 -8.58 13.42
C SER A 375 -18.66 -7.15 13.24
N THR A 376 -18.15 -6.24 14.05
CA THR A 376 -18.46 -4.80 14.00
C THR A 376 -17.38 -3.99 13.29
N ILE A 377 -16.28 -4.64 12.87
CA ILE A 377 -15.04 -3.94 12.53
C ILE A 377 -15.20 -2.96 11.37
N PHE A 378 -16.07 -3.25 10.39
CA PHE A 378 -16.30 -2.33 9.28
C PHE A 378 -16.82 -0.97 9.77
N VAL A 379 -17.83 -0.99 10.63
CA VAL A 379 -18.47 0.23 11.15
C VAL A 379 -17.58 0.90 12.19
N ASP A 380 -16.89 0.14 13.03
CA ASP A 380 -15.94 0.68 14.02
C ASP A 380 -14.79 1.41 13.33
N GLU A 381 -14.24 0.82 12.27
CA GLU A 381 -13.14 1.41 11.50
C GLU A 381 -13.59 2.63 10.70
N LEU A 382 -14.77 2.56 10.07
CA LEU A 382 -15.39 3.70 9.40
C LEU A 382 -15.59 4.88 10.36
N ASN A 383 -16.11 4.62 11.56
CA ASN A 383 -16.31 5.64 12.58
C ASN A 383 -15.00 6.24 13.09
N ALA A 384 -13.94 5.44 13.20
CA ALA A 384 -12.61 5.93 13.56
C ALA A 384 -12.09 6.95 12.54
N TYR A 385 -12.26 6.70 11.23
CA TYR A 385 -11.92 7.70 10.21
C TYR A 385 -12.74 8.99 10.34
N ILE A 386 -14.05 8.88 10.57
CA ILE A 386 -14.94 10.05 10.72
C ILE A 386 -14.53 10.89 11.93
N GLN A 387 -14.33 10.26 13.08
CA GLN A 387 -13.87 10.93 14.31
C GLN A 387 -12.50 11.57 14.11
N GLY A 388 -11.57 10.83 13.50
CA GLY A 388 -10.23 11.31 13.20
C GLY A 388 -10.24 12.55 12.34
N PHE A 389 -11.02 12.55 11.26
CA PHE A 389 -11.12 13.69 10.36
C PHE A 389 -11.74 14.92 11.03
N ARG A 390 -12.79 14.73 11.83
CA ARG A 390 -13.41 15.82 12.61
C ARG A 390 -12.44 16.44 13.61
N SER A 391 -11.47 15.67 14.14
CA SER A 391 -10.42 16.18 15.03
C SER A 391 -9.31 16.99 14.33
N LEU A 392 -9.25 16.96 13.00
CA LEU A 392 -8.29 17.77 12.22
C LEU A 392 -8.79 19.20 11.95
N ARG A 393 -10.00 19.54 12.40
CA ARG A 393 -10.69 20.80 12.10
C ARG A 393 -10.67 21.81 13.23
#